data_AF-A0A847LCG3-F1
#
_entry.id   AF-A0A847LCG3-F1
#
_cell.length_a   1.000
_cell.length_b   1.000
_cell.length_c   1.000
_cell.angle_alpha   90.00
_cell.angle_beta   90.00
_cell.angle_gamma   90.00
#
_symmetry.space_group_name_H-M   'P 1'
#
loop_
_entity.id
_entity.type
_entity.pdbx_description
1 polymer ?
#
loop_
_entity_poly.entity_id
_entity_poly.type
_entity_poly.pdbx_seq_one_letter_code
_entity_poly.pdbx_strand_id
1 'polypeptide(L)'
;MPRILVIAEAGVNHNGSVAMARDLVTAAAEAGADIVKFQSFKTSRLVTCHARKAGYQAARTRGSRTQREMLERLELPSDAWHNLIDLCARKRIAFLSTPFDEESLRELVEDYRLPMLKIASGEITNPLLLLPAARSGCRLILSTGMATLAEVETALGIIAYGRATGGRATRGHPTSADAPPSLEAFREAYRLAQAARPGPWPSWFSAAGFPATDPEADPPHSGLAADSGDMIPNALSVASRSRSPGNAPHPTGMPSSSHRPGCRPPSRRRAGSPPLPDLRARVAGPPARGASPLPALTGLDGISLLHCTTEYPAPFAEVNLRAMDTLRAAFGLEVGLSDHTEGIAISLAAVARGATIIEKHFTLDRTLPGPDHQASLDPAGLRALVMGIRAVEAALGSSAKIPSEAEIHNMAVARKSLVALRPIAKGAPYTPANLGAKRPGTGVSPLRYYEFLGRRAPRDLAADELVPDLP
;
A
#
# COMPACT_ATOMS: atom_id res chain seq x y z
N MET A 1 -3.28 10.35 -1.68
CA MET A 1 -3.63 9.06 -1.07
C MET A 1 -3.80 9.24 0.43
N PRO A 2 -4.56 8.41 1.14
CA PRO A 2 -4.48 8.35 2.59
C PRO A 2 -3.05 7.97 3.01
N ARG A 3 -2.68 8.34 4.24
CA ARG A 3 -1.38 7.97 4.81
C ARG A 3 -1.30 6.45 4.99
N ILE A 4 -0.23 5.85 4.48
CA ILE A 4 0.10 4.44 4.60
C ILE A 4 0.38 4.10 6.06
N LEU A 5 -0.28 3.05 6.55
CA LEU A 5 0.02 2.49 7.87
C LEU A 5 1.27 1.61 7.81
N VAL A 6 2.19 1.83 8.75
CA VAL A 6 3.38 1.00 8.92
C VAL A 6 3.27 0.21 10.21
N ILE A 7 3.22 -1.12 10.07
CA ILE A 7 3.18 -2.08 11.17
C ILE A 7 4.60 -2.66 11.35
N ALA A 8 5.22 -2.35 12.48
CA ALA A 8 6.42 -3.01 12.94
C ALA A 8 6.03 -4.33 13.62
N GLU A 9 6.20 -5.44 12.92
CA GLU A 9 5.91 -6.77 13.44
C GLU A 9 7.05 -7.22 14.36
N ALA A 10 6.88 -7.01 15.67
CA ALA A 10 7.76 -7.58 16.68
C ALA A 10 7.57 -9.11 16.76
N GLY A 11 6.36 -9.59 16.46
CA GLY A 11 6.06 -11.01 16.42
C GLY A 11 6.43 -11.71 17.73
N VAL A 12 7.35 -12.67 17.64
CA VAL A 12 7.96 -13.39 18.77
C VAL A 12 9.42 -13.00 19.03
N ASN A 13 9.95 -11.94 18.40
CA ASN A 13 11.35 -11.49 18.54
C ASN A 13 11.69 -10.94 19.94
N HIS A 14 10.74 -10.96 20.88
CA HIS A 14 11.00 -10.73 22.30
C HIS A 14 11.60 -11.95 23.00
N ASN A 15 11.63 -13.13 22.35
CA ASN A 15 12.22 -14.35 22.91
C ASN A 15 11.69 -14.72 24.32
N GLY A 16 10.40 -14.49 24.57
CA GLY A 16 9.78 -14.68 25.90
C GLY A 16 10.17 -13.66 26.96
N SER A 17 10.97 -12.63 26.62
CA SER A 17 11.41 -11.58 27.56
C SER A 17 10.50 -10.35 27.53
N VAL A 18 9.86 -10.04 28.67
CA VAL A 18 9.06 -8.82 28.85
C VAL A 18 9.89 -7.56 28.67
N ALA A 19 11.15 -7.56 29.13
CA ALA A 19 12.06 -6.42 28.95
C ALA A 19 12.32 -6.17 27.47
N MET A 20 12.63 -7.23 26.71
CA MET A 20 12.87 -7.14 25.27
C MET A 20 11.61 -6.68 24.51
N ALA A 21 10.43 -7.15 24.92
CA ALA A 21 9.17 -6.68 24.35
C ALA A 21 8.97 -5.17 24.55
N ARG A 22 9.33 -4.62 25.72
CA ARG A 22 9.27 -3.16 25.99
C ARG A 22 10.28 -2.37 25.15
N ASP A 23 11.47 -2.92 24.94
CA ASP A 23 12.50 -2.31 24.11
C ASP A 23 12.06 -2.28 22.64
N LEU A 24 11.43 -3.37 22.16
CA LEU A 24 10.83 -3.43 20.81
C LEU A 24 9.75 -2.35 20.61
N VAL A 25 8.86 -2.15 21.59
CA VAL A 25 7.87 -1.05 21.54
C VAL A 25 8.55 0.31 21.42
N THR A 26 9.58 0.53 22.23
CA THR A 26 10.31 1.81 22.23
C THR A 26 11.00 2.07 20.90
N ALA A 27 11.71 1.07 20.36
CA ALA A 27 12.42 1.18 19.10
C ALA A 27 11.46 1.37 17.90
N ALA A 28 10.32 0.68 17.89
CA ALA A 28 9.30 0.86 16.86
C ALA A 28 8.72 2.29 16.87
N ALA A 29 8.42 2.83 18.06
CA ALA A 29 7.95 4.21 18.22
C ALA A 29 9.00 5.23 17.76
N GLU A 30 10.26 5.04 18.13
CA GLU A 30 11.37 5.92 17.74
C GLU A 30 11.69 5.89 16.23
N ALA A 31 11.45 4.75 15.58
CA ALA A 31 11.53 4.61 14.13
C ALA A 31 10.38 5.31 13.39
N GLY A 32 9.29 5.66 14.09
CA GLY A 32 8.13 6.33 13.55
C GLY A 32 7.09 5.39 12.91
N ALA A 33 7.09 4.10 13.29
CA ALA A 33 6.03 3.17 12.93
C ALA A 33 4.69 3.62 13.51
N ASP A 34 3.58 3.27 12.84
CA ASP A 34 2.24 3.63 13.30
C ASP A 34 1.72 2.61 14.33
N ILE A 35 2.10 1.33 14.17
CA ILE A 35 1.67 0.20 14.97
C ILE A 35 2.88 -0.68 15.30
N VAL A 36 2.95 -1.18 16.54
CA VAL A 36 3.79 -2.33 16.88
C VAL A 36 2.89 -3.54 17.10
N LYS A 37 3.22 -4.66 16.44
CA LYS A 37 2.40 -5.88 16.45
C LYS A 37 3.14 -7.05 17.10
N PHE A 38 2.42 -7.79 17.93
CA PHE A 38 2.87 -9.02 18.58
C PHE A 38 2.03 -10.24 18.15
N GLN A 39 2.42 -11.42 18.61
CA GLN A 39 1.66 -12.66 18.42
C GLN A 39 1.20 -13.17 19.79
N SER A 40 -0.09 -13.49 19.91
CA SER A 40 -0.71 -13.98 21.14
C SER A 40 -1.22 -15.40 20.92
N PHE A 41 -0.70 -16.33 21.70
CA PHE A 41 -1.07 -17.75 21.61
C PHE A 41 -0.93 -18.44 22.97
N LYS A 42 -1.75 -19.48 23.18
CA LYS A 42 -1.50 -20.55 24.15
C LYS A 42 -0.95 -21.75 23.38
N THR A 43 0.29 -22.13 23.64
CA THR A 43 0.99 -23.15 22.85
C THR A 43 0.24 -24.49 22.83
N SER A 44 -0.39 -24.85 23.95
CA SER A 44 -1.21 -26.07 24.07
C SER A 44 -2.47 -26.08 23.20
N ARG A 45 -2.95 -24.91 22.76
CA ARG A 45 -4.10 -24.75 21.86
C ARG A 45 -3.72 -24.52 20.40
N LEU A 46 -2.49 -24.08 20.15
CA LEU A 46 -2.00 -23.72 18.82
C LEU A 46 -1.37 -24.92 18.06
N VAL A 47 -0.49 -25.68 18.72
CA VAL A 47 0.27 -26.75 18.04
C VAL A 47 0.07 -28.09 18.71
N THR A 48 0.00 -29.14 17.89
CA THR A 48 0.00 -30.51 18.39
C THR A 48 1.38 -30.87 18.96
N CYS A 49 1.44 -31.86 19.85
CA CYS A 49 2.71 -32.35 20.41
C CYS A 49 3.67 -32.94 19.35
N HIS A 50 3.19 -33.24 18.14
CA HIS A 50 3.97 -33.79 17.03
C HIS A 50 4.23 -32.78 15.91
N ALA A 51 3.81 -31.52 16.07
CA ALA A 51 3.99 -30.50 15.05
C ALA A 51 5.47 -30.28 14.73
N ARG A 52 5.80 -30.41 13.45
CA ARG A 52 7.14 -30.17 12.92
C ARG A 52 7.34 -28.67 12.75
N LYS A 53 8.58 -28.22 12.99
CA LYS A 53 8.98 -26.85 12.67
C LYS A 53 8.93 -26.63 11.16
N ALA A 54 8.53 -25.43 10.73
CA ALA A 54 8.69 -25.02 9.33
C ALA A 54 10.18 -25.06 8.94
N GLY A 55 10.49 -25.20 7.65
CA GLY A 55 11.88 -25.36 7.16
C GLY A 55 12.81 -24.25 7.67
N TYR A 56 12.39 -23.00 7.57
CA TYR A 56 13.14 -21.84 8.07
C TYR A 56 13.30 -21.85 9.61
N GLN A 57 12.29 -22.28 10.35
CA GLN A 57 12.34 -22.37 11.82
C GLN A 57 13.29 -23.47 12.28
N ALA A 58 13.29 -24.61 11.59
CA ALA A 58 14.19 -25.73 11.87
C ALA A 58 15.65 -25.36 11.62
N ALA A 59 15.93 -24.60 10.56
CA ALA A 59 17.28 -24.12 10.25
C ALA A 59 17.82 -23.13 11.31
N ARG A 60 16.93 -22.38 11.97
CA ARG A 60 17.30 -21.28 12.88
C ARG A 60 17.23 -21.61 14.37
N THR A 61 16.42 -22.58 14.77
CA THR A 61 16.26 -22.98 16.17
C THR A 61 16.89 -24.34 16.44
N ARG A 62 18.20 -24.36 16.72
CA ARG A 62 18.97 -25.61 16.94
C ARG A 62 18.67 -26.32 18.27
N GLY A 63 17.97 -25.66 19.20
CA GLY A 63 17.80 -26.15 20.59
C GLY A 63 16.48 -26.86 20.93
N SER A 64 15.41 -26.71 20.13
CA SER A 64 14.11 -27.35 20.37
C SER A 64 13.89 -28.52 19.41
N ARG A 65 13.34 -29.64 19.89
CA ARG A 65 13.04 -30.82 19.04
C ARG A 65 11.74 -30.64 18.26
N THR A 66 10.75 -29.97 18.86
CA THR A 66 9.42 -29.76 18.29
C THR A 66 9.08 -28.27 18.17
N GLN A 67 8.05 -27.95 17.38
CA GLN A 67 7.52 -26.57 17.32
C GLN A 67 6.91 -26.13 18.66
N ARG A 68 6.30 -27.07 19.39
CA ARG A 68 5.72 -26.84 20.72
C ARG A 68 6.73 -26.34 21.74
N GLU A 69 7.87 -27.02 21.89
CA GLU A 69 8.93 -26.63 22.82
C GLU A 69 9.52 -25.23 22.51
N MET A 70 9.50 -24.83 21.23
CA MET A 70 9.91 -23.50 20.81
C MET A 70 8.90 -22.45 21.27
N LEU A 71 7.61 -22.67 21.00
CA LEU A 71 6.53 -21.74 21.30
C LEU A 71 6.32 -21.56 22.82
N GLU A 72 6.43 -22.62 23.62
CA GLU A 72 6.31 -22.53 25.09
C GLU A 72 7.33 -21.55 25.70
N ARG A 73 8.51 -21.39 25.08
CA ARG A 73 9.55 -20.44 25.52
C ARG A 73 9.28 -19.01 25.08
N LEU A 74 8.38 -18.82 24.12
CA LEU A 74 8.06 -17.54 23.52
C LEU A 74 6.80 -16.92 24.13
N GLU A 75 6.03 -17.65 24.92
CA GLU A 75 4.87 -17.09 25.62
C GLU A 75 5.28 -16.01 26.62
N LEU A 76 4.55 -14.89 26.61
CA LEU A 76 4.65 -13.86 27.64
C LEU A 76 3.56 -14.07 28.69
N PRO A 77 3.83 -13.74 29.97
CA PRO A 77 2.82 -13.83 31.02
C PRO A 77 1.70 -12.81 30.79
N SER A 78 0.47 -13.13 31.21
CA SER A 78 -0.73 -12.33 30.90
C SER A 78 -0.67 -10.87 31.38
N ASP A 79 0.05 -10.60 32.48
CA ASP A 79 0.26 -9.24 33.01
C ASP A 79 1.20 -8.38 32.14
N ALA A 80 2.07 -9.00 31.34
CA ALA A 80 2.95 -8.30 30.42
C ALA A 80 2.17 -7.53 29.35
N TRP A 81 1.05 -8.07 28.86
CA TRP A 81 0.26 -7.47 27.78
C TRP A 81 -0.33 -6.13 28.16
N HIS A 82 -0.92 -6.00 29.36
CA HIS A 82 -1.40 -4.72 29.90
C HIS A 82 -0.28 -3.67 29.94
N ASN A 83 0.89 -4.06 30.45
CA ASN A 83 2.05 -3.18 30.56
C ASN A 83 2.58 -2.71 29.20
N LEU A 84 2.53 -3.57 28.17
CA LEU A 84 2.93 -3.24 26.81
C LEU A 84 1.92 -2.30 26.14
N ILE A 85 0.62 -2.52 26.31
CA ILE A 85 -0.44 -1.63 25.80
C ILE A 85 -0.31 -0.24 26.42
N ASP A 86 -0.12 -0.15 27.73
CA ASP A 86 0.08 1.13 28.42
C ASP A 86 1.35 1.85 27.95
N LEU A 87 2.42 1.09 27.68
CA LEU A 87 3.66 1.64 27.11
C LEU A 87 3.43 2.18 25.70
N CYS A 88 2.72 1.47 24.84
CA CYS A 88 2.35 1.91 23.50
C CYS A 88 1.58 3.24 23.56
N ALA A 89 0.58 3.34 24.43
CA ALA A 89 -0.19 4.56 24.65
C ALA A 89 0.71 5.75 25.06
N ARG A 90 1.63 5.56 26.01
CA ARG A 90 2.60 6.60 26.42
C ARG A 90 3.55 7.00 25.30
N LYS A 91 3.98 6.04 24.48
CA LYS A 91 4.90 6.25 23.35
C LYS A 91 4.18 6.76 22.08
N ARG A 92 2.84 6.87 22.10
CA ARG A 92 2.00 7.29 20.97
C ARG A 92 2.19 6.41 19.72
N ILE A 93 2.39 5.12 19.94
CA ILE A 93 2.32 4.06 18.93
C ILE A 93 1.15 3.16 19.29
N ALA A 94 0.43 2.60 18.32
CA ALA A 94 -0.65 1.68 18.64
C ALA A 94 -0.15 0.25 18.86
N PHE A 95 -0.86 -0.45 19.74
CA PHE A 95 -0.66 -1.87 19.97
C PHE A 95 -1.60 -2.67 19.07
N LEU A 96 -1.08 -3.73 18.46
CA LEU A 96 -1.85 -4.73 17.71
C LEU A 96 -1.33 -6.12 18.08
N SER A 97 -2.18 -7.13 17.95
CA SER A 97 -1.74 -8.52 18.05
C SER A 97 -2.46 -9.41 17.05
N THR A 98 -1.82 -10.54 16.73
CA THR A 98 -2.40 -11.66 16.02
C THR A 98 -2.73 -12.77 17.02
N PRO A 99 -4.01 -13.09 17.30
CA PRO A 99 -4.36 -14.29 18.03
C PRO A 99 -4.20 -15.53 17.14
N PHE A 100 -3.74 -16.62 17.73
CA PHE A 100 -3.65 -17.93 17.05
C PHE A 100 -4.52 -19.01 17.71
N ASP A 101 -5.31 -18.65 18.72
CA ASP A 101 -6.28 -19.52 19.35
C ASP A 101 -7.44 -18.70 19.93
N GLU A 102 -8.55 -19.38 20.23
CA GLU A 102 -9.78 -18.74 20.73
C GLU A 102 -9.62 -18.06 22.09
N GLU A 103 -8.76 -18.57 22.97
CA GLU A 103 -8.52 -17.99 24.30
C GLU A 103 -7.75 -16.68 24.16
N SER A 104 -6.66 -16.70 23.38
CA SER A 104 -5.92 -15.48 23.05
C SER A 104 -6.79 -14.45 22.35
N LEU A 105 -7.65 -14.86 21.41
CA LEU A 105 -8.60 -13.96 20.76
C LEU A 105 -9.57 -13.31 21.78
N ARG A 106 -10.10 -14.10 22.72
CA ARG A 106 -10.97 -13.59 23.77
C ARG A 106 -10.25 -12.57 24.66
N GLU A 107 -9.04 -12.87 25.14
CA GLU A 107 -8.24 -11.94 25.95
C GLU A 107 -8.02 -10.60 25.20
N LEU A 108 -7.66 -10.66 23.91
CA LEU A 108 -7.45 -9.45 23.08
C LEU A 108 -8.71 -8.58 22.97
N VAL A 109 -9.89 -9.19 22.87
CA VAL A 109 -11.16 -8.48 22.66
C VAL A 109 -11.79 -8.03 23.97
N GLU A 110 -11.89 -8.91 24.95
CA GLU A 110 -12.67 -8.70 26.17
C GLU A 110 -11.84 -7.99 27.25
N ASP A 111 -10.61 -8.46 27.47
CA ASP A 111 -9.75 -7.96 28.54
C ASP A 111 -8.99 -6.71 28.10
N TYR A 112 -8.34 -6.77 26.93
CA TYR A 112 -7.53 -5.67 26.40
C TYR A 112 -8.31 -4.68 25.53
N ARG A 113 -9.54 -5.04 25.12
CA ARG A 113 -10.46 -4.18 24.36
C ARG A 113 -9.84 -3.60 23.08
N LEU A 114 -9.07 -4.41 22.36
CA LEU A 114 -8.46 -3.96 21.13
C LEU A 114 -9.54 -3.65 20.07
N PRO A 115 -9.45 -2.51 19.38
CA PRO A 115 -10.42 -2.14 18.33
C PRO A 115 -10.17 -2.84 16.99
N MET A 116 -9.02 -3.50 16.86
CA MET A 116 -8.50 -4.08 15.63
C MET A 116 -7.70 -5.34 15.94
N LEU A 117 -7.86 -6.35 15.10
CA LEU A 117 -7.12 -7.60 15.15
C LEU A 117 -6.41 -7.86 13.81
N LYS A 118 -5.26 -8.51 13.89
CA LYS A 118 -4.59 -9.11 12.74
C LYS A 118 -4.98 -10.59 12.67
N ILE A 119 -5.33 -11.10 11.50
CA ILE A 119 -5.49 -12.53 11.26
C ILE A 119 -4.34 -13.02 10.39
N ALA A 120 -3.59 -14.02 10.86
CA ALA A 120 -2.46 -14.60 10.13
C ALA A 120 -2.91 -15.37 8.89
N SER A 121 -2.00 -15.52 7.92
CA SER A 121 -2.23 -16.33 6.72
C SER A 121 -2.51 -17.80 7.01
N GLY A 122 -1.92 -18.36 8.08
CA GLY A 122 -2.22 -19.74 8.50
C GLY A 122 -3.65 -19.94 8.98
N GLU A 123 -4.34 -18.87 9.37
CA GLU A 123 -5.69 -18.91 9.95
C GLU A 123 -6.80 -18.56 8.94
N ILE A 124 -6.45 -18.25 7.69
CA ILE A 124 -7.44 -17.79 6.69
C ILE A 124 -8.48 -18.87 6.34
N THR A 125 -8.14 -20.14 6.52
CA THR A 125 -9.04 -21.28 6.31
C THR A 125 -9.60 -21.81 7.63
N ASN A 126 -9.44 -21.08 8.74
CA ASN A 126 -9.87 -21.51 10.07
C ASN A 126 -11.17 -20.80 10.51
N PRO A 127 -12.36 -21.36 10.22
CA PRO A 127 -13.62 -20.76 10.63
C PRO A 127 -13.79 -20.67 12.16
N LEU A 128 -13.11 -21.53 12.93
CA LEU A 128 -13.20 -21.54 14.40
C LEU A 128 -12.58 -20.28 15.01
N LEU A 129 -11.58 -19.69 14.34
CA LEU A 129 -11.00 -18.41 14.76
C LEU A 129 -11.67 -17.21 14.05
N LEU A 130 -11.94 -17.33 12.75
CA LEU A 130 -12.52 -16.24 11.95
C LEU A 130 -13.92 -15.84 12.41
N LEU A 131 -14.76 -16.80 12.80
CA LEU A 131 -16.14 -16.51 13.19
C LEU A 131 -16.23 -15.73 14.52
N PRO A 132 -15.54 -16.13 15.62
CA PRO A 132 -15.42 -15.30 16.81
C PRO A 132 -14.77 -13.93 16.54
N ALA A 133 -13.71 -13.88 15.71
CA ALA A 133 -13.07 -12.62 15.33
C ALA A 133 -14.05 -11.66 14.66
N ALA A 134 -14.89 -12.17 13.75
CA ALA A 134 -15.91 -11.37 13.08
C ALA A 134 -17.01 -10.89 14.03
N ARG A 135 -17.43 -11.75 14.96
CA ARG A 135 -18.46 -11.45 15.96
C ARG A 135 -18.00 -10.43 17.02
N SER A 136 -16.69 -10.31 17.24
CA SER A 136 -16.13 -9.32 18.16
C SER A 136 -16.44 -7.87 17.77
N GLY A 137 -16.81 -7.62 16.51
CA GLY A 137 -16.99 -6.26 15.98
C GLY A 137 -15.68 -5.52 15.72
N CYS A 138 -14.52 -6.15 15.95
CA CYS A 138 -13.21 -5.57 15.63
C CYS A 138 -13.06 -5.34 14.12
N ARG A 139 -12.22 -4.35 13.80
CA ARG A 139 -11.63 -4.26 12.45
C ARG A 139 -10.66 -5.42 12.27
N LEU A 140 -10.59 -5.99 11.06
CA LEU A 140 -9.72 -7.13 10.79
C LEU A 140 -8.75 -6.82 9.66
N ILE A 141 -7.47 -7.07 9.90
CA ILE A 141 -6.43 -7.09 8.86
C ILE A 141 -6.12 -8.56 8.55
N LEU A 142 -6.59 -9.07 7.42
CA LEU A 142 -6.46 -10.47 7.02
C LEU A 142 -5.28 -10.65 6.05
N SER A 143 -4.27 -11.44 6.42
CA SER A 143 -3.18 -11.78 5.47
C SER A 143 -3.58 -12.97 4.60
N THR A 144 -3.21 -12.93 3.31
CA THR A 144 -3.68 -13.90 2.30
C THR A 144 -2.56 -14.76 1.71
N GLY A 145 -1.39 -14.85 2.36
CA GLY A 145 -0.36 -15.81 1.97
C GLY A 145 -0.87 -17.25 2.03
N MET A 146 -0.36 -18.11 1.16
CA MET A 146 -0.79 -19.51 0.98
C MET A 146 -2.24 -19.69 0.47
N ALA A 147 -3.02 -18.62 0.29
CA ALA A 147 -4.42 -18.71 -0.10
C ALA A 147 -4.65 -18.42 -1.60
N THR A 148 -5.61 -19.12 -2.16
CA THR A 148 -6.24 -18.83 -3.45
C THR A 148 -7.30 -17.73 -3.31
N LEU A 149 -7.74 -17.13 -4.42
CA LEU A 149 -8.86 -16.17 -4.40
C LEU A 149 -10.15 -16.77 -3.81
N ALA A 150 -10.43 -18.04 -4.08
CA ALA A 150 -11.62 -18.74 -3.56
C ALA A 150 -11.56 -18.90 -2.03
N GLU A 151 -10.38 -19.14 -1.47
CA GLU A 151 -10.19 -19.21 -0.02
C GLU A 151 -10.31 -17.82 0.62
N VAL A 152 -9.79 -16.77 -0.02
CA VAL A 152 -10.00 -15.39 0.45
C VAL A 152 -11.50 -15.04 0.44
N GLU A 153 -12.22 -15.38 -0.63
CA GLU A 153 -13.67 -15.19 -0.71
C GLU A 153 -14.40 -15.93 0.41
N THR A 154 -14.04 -17.18 0.65
CA THR A 154 -14.63 -18.00 1.72
C THR A 154 -14.39 -17.37 3.10
N ALA A 155 -13.16 -16.90 3.37
CA ALA A 155 -12.83 -16.20 4.60
C ALA A 155 -13.66 -14.91 4.79
N LEU A 156 -13.84 -14.13 3.72
CA LEU A 156 -14.70 -12.95 3.75
C LEU A 156 -16.17 -13.30 3.98
N GLY A 157 -16.64 -14.43 3.46
CA GLY A 157 -17.98 -14.95 3.74
C GLY A 157 -18.19 -15.37 5.18
N ILE A 158 -17.20 -16.03 5.80
CA ILE A 158 -17.21 -16.32 7.24
C ILE A 158 -17.32 -15.03 8.05
N ILE A 159 -16.53 -14.01 7.68
CA ILE A 159 -16.54 -12.71 8.36
C ILE A 159 -17.89 -12.01 8.20
N ALA A 160 -18.42 -11.95 6.98
CA ALA A 160 -19.72 -11.35 6.70
C ALA A 160 -20.84 -12.03 7.50
N TYR A 161 -20.84 -13.37 7.54
CA TYR A 161 -21.79 -14.15 8.32
C TYR A 161 -21.65 -13.89 9.82
N GLY A 162 -20.42 -13.87 10.34
CA GLY A 162 -20.15 -13.59 11.75
C GLY A 162 -20.67 -12.22 12.18
N ARG A 163 -20.51 -11.20 11.34
CA ARG A 163 -21.01 -9.84 11.60
C ARG A 163 -22.53 -9.73 11.49
N ALA A 164 -23.15 -10.45 10.56
CA ALA A 164 -24.60 -10.49 10.43
C ALA A 164 -25.28 -11.19 11.63
N THR A 165 -24.65 -12.23 12.17
CA THR A 165 -25.20 -13.05 13.26
C THR A 165 -24.77 -12.60 14.66
N GLY A 166 -23.61 -11.94 14.79
CA GLY A 166 -23.02 -11.54 16.08
C GLY A 166 -23.81 -10.48 16.85
N GLY A 167 -24.58 -9.62 16.18
CA GLY A 167 -25.38 -8.57 16.82
C GLY A 167 -26.79 -9.00 17.29
N ARG A 168 -27.25 -10.22 16.96
CA ARG A 168 -28.66 -10.65 17.16
C ARG A 168 -28.87 -11.67 18.28
N ALA A 169 -27.80 -12.23 18.86
CA ALA A 169 -27.90 -13.19 19.96
C ALA A 169 -28.56 -12.64 21.25
N THR A 170 -28.85 -11.33 21.32
CA THR A 170 -29.53 -10.70 22.47
C THR A 170 -31.02 -10.38 22.27
N ARG A 171 -31.63 -10.59 21.09
CA ARG A 171 -33.05 -10.26 20.86
C ARG A 171 -33.71 -11.31 19.96
N GLY A 172 -34.46 -12.22 20.58
CA GLY A 172 -35.06 -13.37 19.93
C GLY A 172 -36.13 -13.02 18.89
N HIS A 173 -35.98 -13.61 17.71
CA HIS A 173 -37.01 -14.33 16.94
C HIS A 173 -36.37 -14.80 15.63
N PRO A 174 -36.56 -16.07 15.23
CA PRO A 174 -35.80 -16.60 14.14
C PRO A 174 -36.34 -16.15 12.78
N THR A 175 -35.43 -15.74 11.90
CA THR A 175 -35.68 -15.52 10.47
C THR A 175 -34.71 -16.40 9.68
N SER A 176 -34.81 -16.46 8.35
CA SER A 176 -33.91 -17.29 7.50
C SER A 176 -32.39 -17.05 7.67
N ALA A 177 -31.98 -16.07 8.48
CA ALA A 177 -30.60 -15.80 8.92
C ALA A 177 -30.11 -16.67 10.11
N ASP A 178 -30.91 -17.60 10.63
CA ASP A 178 -30.55 -18.53 11.72
C ASP A 178 -29.99 -19.87 11.23
N ALA A 179 -29.59 -19.95 9.96
CA ALA A 179 -28.91 -21.13 9.45
C ALA A 179 -27.61 -21.36 10.25
N PRO A 180 -27.34 -22.59 10.71
CA PRO A 180 -26.08 -22.91 11.39
C PRO A 180 -24.89 -22.56 10.47
N PRO A 181 -23.71 -22.24 11.04
CA PRO A 181 -22.53 -21.94 10.23
C PRO A 181 -22.27 -23.06 9.21
N SER A 182 -22.28 -22.70 7.93
CA SER A 182 -22.07 -23.61 6.80
C SER A 182 -21.45 -22.85 5.64
N LEU A 183 -20.81 -23.58 4.71
CA LEU A 183 -20.20 -22.96 3.53
C LEU A 183 -21.25 -22.21 2.68
N GLU A 184 -22.46 -22.75 2.60
CA GLU A 184 -23.58 -22.12 1.92
C GLU A 184 -23.99 -20.81 2.61
N ALA A 185 -24.13 -20.82 3.94
CA ALA A 185 -24.44 -19.62 4.71
C ALA A 185 -23.36 -18.54 4.59
N PHE A 186 -22.08 -18.94 4.53
CA PHE A 186 -20.96 -18.02 4.32
C PHE A 186 -20.98 -17.38 2.94
N ARG A 187 -21.23 -18.16 1.88
CA ARG A 187 -21.38 -17.66 0.50
C ARG A 187 -22.53 -16.68 0.38
N GLU A 188 -23.66 -17.01 1.00
CA GLU A 188 -24.83 -16.15 1.02
C GLU A 188 -24.54 -14.83 1.74
N ALA A 189 -23.94 -14.89 2.93
CA ALA A 189 -23.56 -13.68 3.67
C ALA A 189 -22.58 -12.81 2.89
N TYR A 190 -21.61 -13.42 2.19
CA TYR A 190 -20.68 -12.69 1.32
C TYR A 190 -21.40 -11.97 0.18
N ARG A 191 -22.29 -12.67 -0.53
CA ARG A 191 -23.08 -12.10 -1.63
C ARG A 191 -23.92 -10.91 -1.18
N LEU A 192 -24.60 -11.03 -0.03
CA LEU A 192 -25.37 -9.95 0.57
C LEU A 192 -24.48 -8.77 0.97
N ALA A 193 -23.32 -9.04 1.58
CA ALA A 193 -22.36 -8.01 1.96
C ALA A 193 -21.80 -7.26 0.75
N GLN A 194 -21.56 -7.93 -0.38
CA GLN A 194 -21.14 -7.28 -1.63
C GLN A 194 -22.26 -6.41 -2.22
N ALA A 195 -23.49 -6.91 -2.28
CA ALA A 195 -24.63 -6.17 -2.83
C ALA A 195 -24.94 -4.88 -2.04
N ALA A 196 -24.63 -4.86 -0.73
CA ALA A 196 -24.83 -3.71 0.14
C ALA A 196 -23.77 -2.60 -0.03
N ARG A 197 -22.68 -2.83 -0.77
CA ARG A 197 -21.61 -1.83 -0.93
C ARG A 197 -21.98 -0.82 -2.02
N PRO A 198 -21.85 0.49 -1.78
CA PRO A 198 -22.00 1.49 -2.83
C PRO A 198 -20.93 1.21 -3.90
N GLY A 199 -21.38 0.85 -5.11
CA GLY A 199 -20.51 0.37 -6.18
C GLY A 199 -19.43 1.40 -6.58
N PRO A 200 -18.20 0.97 -6.90
CA PRO A 200 -17.14 1.88 -7.35
C PRO A 200 -17.08 2.06 -8.88
N TRP A 201 -18.05 1.54 -9.65
CA TRP A 201 -17.89 1.42 -11.10
C TRP A 201 -18.20 2.74 -11.83
N PRO A 202 -17.25 3.30 -12.59
CA PRO A 202 -17.57 4.23 -13.65
C PRO A 202 -18.38 3.50 -14.73
N SER A 203 -19.43 4.14 -15.26
CA SER A 203 -20.33 3.57 -16.28
C SER A 203 -19.67 3.11 -17.57
N TRP A 204 -18.39 3.42 -17.82
CA TRP A 204 -17.66 3.01 -19.02
C TRP A 204 -17.02 1.61 -18.93
N PHE A 205 -17.07 0.93 -17.78
CA PHE A 205 -16.55 -0.44 -17.63
C PHE A 205 -17.55 -1.53 -18.07
N SER A 206 -18.86 -1.23 -18.09
CA SER A 206 -19.88 -2.14 -18.68
C SER A 206 -19.89 -2.15 -20.22
N ALA A 207 -19.05 -1.35 -20.88
CA ALA A 207 -19.00 -1.26 -22.34
C ALA A 207 -17.90 -2.11 -23.00
N ALA A 208 -17.07 -2.81 -22.22
CA ALA A 208 -16.14 -3.81 -22.76
C ALA A 208 -16.83 -5.18 -22.76
N GLY A 209 -17.65 -5.42 -23.78
CA GLY A 209 -18.25 -6.72 -24.04
C GLY A 209 -17.18 -7.79 -24.23
N PHE A 210 -16.97 -8.61 -23.20
CA PHE A 210 -16.44 -9.96 -23.40
C PHE A 210 -17.63 -10.86 -23.68
N PRO A 211 -17.68 -11.57 -24.83
CA PRO A 211 -18.76 -12.52 -25.07
C PRO A 211 -18.66 -13.65 -24.04
N ALA A 212 -19.78 -13.98 -23.42
CA ALA A 212 -19.91 -15.19 -22.63
C ALA A 212 -19.59 -16.38 -23.54
N THR A 213 -18.56 -17.16 -23.19
CA THR A 213 -18.29 -18.44 -23.86
C THR A 213 -19.16 -19.51 -23.22
N ASP A 214 -20.05 -20.11 -24.03
CA ASP A 214 -20.83 -21.31 -23.69
C ASP A 214 -19.90 -22.47 -23.27
N PRO A 215 -20.30 -23.30 -22.28
CA PRO A 215 -19.47 -24.36 -21.72
C PRO A 215 -19.56 -25.70 -22.47
N GLU A 216 -19.87 -25.71 -23.77
CA GLU A 216 -19.91 -26.93 -24.58
C GLU A 216 -19.27 -26.72 -25.96
N ALA A 217 -17.95 -26.88 -26.03
CA ALA A 217 -17.26 -27.16 -27.29
C ALA A 217 -15.96 -27.95 -27.01
N ASP A 218 -15.93 -29.19 -27.48
CA ASP A 218 -14.76 -30.08 -27.48
C ASP A 218 -13.53 -29.45 -28.20
N PRO A 219 -12.30 -29.83 -27.81
CA PRO A 219 -11.10 -29.30 -28.45
C PRO A 219 -10.77 -30.08 -29.73
N PRO A 220 -10.39 -29.44 -30.85
CA PRO A 220 -9.75 -30.16 -31.93
C PRO A 220 -8.24 -30.27 -31.68
N HIS A 221 -7.74 -31.45 -32.02
CA HIS A 221 -6.36 -31.90 -31.95
C HIS A 221 -5.41 -31.18 -32.92
N SER A 222 -4.14 -31.11 -32.46
CA SER A 222 -2.86 -31.30 -33.18
C SER A 222 -2.56 -30.54 -34.48
N GLY A 223 -1.39 -29.89 -34.49
CA GLY A 223 -0.42 -30.08 -35.59
C GLY A 223 0.29 -28.83 -36.11
N LEU A 224 1.63 -28.87 -36.04
CA LEU A 224 2.60 -28.20 -36.92
C LEU A 224 2.79 -26.68 -36.69
N ALA A 225 3.99 -26.09 -36.75
CA ALA A 225 5.36 -26.54 -36.87
C ALA A 225 6.26 -25.35 -36.48
N ALA A 226 7.48 -25.65 -36.07
CA ALA A 226 8.55 -24.69 -35.85
C ALA A 226 8.97 -24.01 -37.16
N ASP A 227 9.35 -22.73 -37.11
CA ASP A 227 10.56 -22.29 -37.80
C ASP A 227 11.16 -21.01 -37.19
N SER A 228 12.46 -20.97 -37.39
CA SER A 228 13.60 -20.14 -37.01
C SER A 228 13.53 -18.61 -37.19
N GLY A 229 14.47 -17.92 -36.52
CA GLY A 229 14.73 -16.48 -36.75
C GLY A 229 15.70 -15.82 -35.76
N ASP A 230 16.99 -16.14 -35.92
CA ASP A 230 18.21 -15.53 -35.36
C ASP A 230 18.18 -14.01 -35.01
N MET A 231 18.62 -13.64 -33.79
CA MET A 231 19.93 -13.04 -33.44
C MET A 231 20.23 -11.66 -34.06
N ILE A 232 20.45 -10.62 -33.25
CA ILE A 232 21.71 -9.81 -33.13
C ILE A 232 21.71 -9.02 -31.78
N PRO A 233 22.82 -9.03 -31.00
CA PRO A 233 23.06 -8.19 -29.82
C PRO A 233 24.09 -7.05 -30.06
N ASN A 234 24.03 -5.98 -29.25
CA ASN A 234 25.16 -5.15 -28.74
C ASN A 234 24.60 -3.82 -28.16
N ALA A 235 24.77 -3.46 -26.88
CA ALA A 235 26.00 -3.10 -26.16
C ALA A 235 26.70 -1.86 -26.75
N LEU A 236 26.62 -0.73 -26.03
CA LEU A 236 27.67 0.30 -26.01
C LEU A 236 27.64 1.06 -24.67
N SER A 237 28.68 0.79 -23.88
CA SER A 237 29.14 1.56 -22.75
C SER A 237 29.85 2.84 -23.22
N VAL A 238 29.65 3.97 -22.54
CA VAL A 238 30.66 5.04 -22.51
C VAL A 238 30.81 5.53 -21.07
N ALA A 239 32.05 5.48 -20.61
CA ALA A 239 32.52 5.80 -19.29
C ALA A 239 32.50 7.30 -19.00
N SER A 240 32.27 7.63 -17.73
CA SER A 240 32.38 8.96 -17.14
C SER A 240 33.73 9.15 -16.44
N ARG A 241 34.42 10.25 -16.76
CA ARG A 241 35.46 10.95 -15.98
C ARG A 241 35.46 12.40 -16.52
N SER A 242 35.67 13.49 -15.81
CA SER A 242 35.82 13.83 -14.39
C SER A 242 36.03 15.36 -14.31
N ARG A 243 35.73 15.95 -13.15
CA ARG A 243 36.27 17.22 -12.57
C ARG A 243 35.64 18.58 -12.93
N SER A 244 35.06 19.19 -11.89
CA SER A 244 34.99 20.64 -11.59
C SER A 244 36.39 21.19 -11.22
N PRO A 245 36.63 22.52 -11.16
CA PRO A 245 36.08 23.48 -10.18
C PRO A 245 35.61 24.80 -10.88
N GLY A 246 35.05 25.85 -10.30
CA GLY A 246 34.80 26.35 -8.94
C GLY A 246 34.37 27.83 -9.07
N ASN A 247 33.89 28.41 -7.96
CA ASN A 247 33.68 29.83 -7.64
C ASN A 247 32.44 30.60 -8.13
N ALA A 248 31.72 31.09 -7.11
CA ALA A 248 30.77 32.21 -7.10
C ALA A 248 31.51 33.57 -7.15
N PRO A 249 30.80 34.71 -7.31
CA PRO A 249 30.16 35.37 -6.16
C PRO A 249 28.81 36.06 -6.43
N HIS A 250 28.13 36.42 -5.32
CA HIS A 250 26.98 37.33 -5.19
C HIS A 250 27.26 38.76 -5.71
N PRO A 251 26.22 39.58 -6.03
CA PRO A 251 25.63 40.47 -5.01
C PRO A 251 24.09 40.70 -5.09
N THR A 252 23.55 40.93 -3.89
CA THR A 252 22.43 41.79 -3.43
C THR A 252 21.48 42.49 -4.41
N GLY A 253 20.19 42.53 -4.04
CA GLY A 253 19.29 43.67 -4.34
C GLY A 253 17.81 43.32 -4.47
N MET A 254 17.03 43.52 -3.40
CA MET A 254 15.56 43.70 -3.49
C MET A 254 15.25 45.11 -4.02
N PRO A 255 14.05 45.31 -4.61
CA PRO A 255 13.08 46.08 -3.84
C PRO A 255 11.63 45.55 -3.91
N SER A 256 10.89 45.97 -2.89
CA SER A 256 9.45 45.94 -2.68
C SER A 256 8.62 46.61 -3.79
N SER A 257 7.39 46.13 -4.04
CA SER A 257 6.15 46.80 -3.60
C SER A 257 4.87 46.30 -4.30
N SER A 258 3.77 46.35 -3.53
CA SER A 258 2.38 46.70 -3.88
C SER A 258 1.43 45.70 -4.57
N HIS A 259 0.32 45.50 -3.86
CA HIS A 259 -0.96 44.88 -4.21
C HIS A 259 -1.60 45.29 -5.54
N ARG A 260 -2.37 44.37 -6.14
CA ARG A 260 -3.81 44.55 -6.42
C ARG A 260 -4.54 43.19 -6.65
N PRO A 261 -5.86 43.12 -6.44
CA PRO A 261 -6.62 41.88 -6.27
C PRO A 261 -7.34 41.42 -7.55
N GLY A 262 -7.74 40.14 -7.56
CA GLY A 262 -8.92 39.69 -8.31
C GLY A 262 -8.65 38.75 -9.48
N CYS A 263 -8.87 37.46 -9.25
CA CYS A 263 -9.63 36.54 -10.12
C CYS A 263 -9.56 35.13 -9.53
N ARG A 264 -10.59 34.73 -8.76
CA ARG A 264 -10.79 33.32 -8.40
C ARG A 264 -11.40 32.60 -9.60
N PRO A 265 -10.77 31.56 -10.17
CA PRO A 265 -11.44 30.71 -11.14
C PRO A 265 -12.55 29.90 -10.44
N PRO A 266 -13.64 29.56 -11.15
CA PRO A 266 -14.79 28.88 -10.57
C PRO A 266 -14.38 27.49 -10.05
N SER A 267 -14.73 27.21 -8.80
CA SER A 267 -14.51 25.91 -8.17
C SER A 267 -15.34 24.84 -8.87
N ARG A 268 -14.75 24.13 -9.84
CA ARG A 268 -15.29 22.85 -10.30
C ARG A 268 -15.17 21.86 -9.14
N ARG A 269 -16.29 21.52 -8.50
CA ARG A 269 -16.39 20.37 -7.61
C ARG A 269 -15.97 19.14 -8.42
N ARG A 270 -14.76 18.64 -8.18
CA ARG A 270 -14.36 17.31 -8.62
C ARG A 270 -15.35 16.32 -7.97
N ALA A 271 -16.02 15.52 -8.79
CA ALA A 271 -16.56 14.25 -8.32
C ALA A 271 -15.37 13.36 -7.96
N GLY A 272 -14.80 13.58 -6.79
CA GLY A 272 -13.83 12.69 -6.19
C GLY A 272 -14.58 11.52 -5.58
N SER A 273 -14.06 10.31 -5.77
CA SER A 273 -14.37 9.18 -4.88
C SER A 273 -14.32 9.68 -3.43
N PRO A 274 -15.22 9.23 -2.54
CA PRO A 274 -15.20 9.65 -1.14
C PRO A 274 -13.77 9.45 -0.59
N PRO A 275 -13.24 10.41 0.19
CA PRO A 275 -11.92 10.25 0.77
C PRO A 275 -11.90 8.93 1.54
N LEU A 276 -10.92 8.08 1.23
CA LEU A 276 -10.68 6.86 1.99
C LEU A 276 -10.53 7.27 3.47
N PRO A 277 -11.22 6.61 4.39
CA PRO A 277 -11.29 7.06 5.77
C PRO A 277 -9.91 7.07 6.43
N ASP A 278 -9.65 8.05 7.30
CA ASP A 278 -8.38 8.13 8.02
C ASP A 278 -8.19 6.91 8.94
N LEU A 279 -7.28 6.03 8.56
CA LEU A 279 -6.92 4.83 9.31
C LEU A 279 -6.27 5.17 10.66
N ARG A 280 -5.65 6.36 10.83
CA ARG A 280 -5.01 6.75 12.10
C ARG A 280 -6.01 7.08 13.20
N ALA A 281 -7.11 7.74 12.85
CA ALA A 281 -8.24 7.93 13.77
C ALA A 281 -8.82 6.58 14.25
N ARG A 282 -8.58 5.49 13.51
CA ARG A 282 -9.08 4.12 13.77
C ARG A 282 -8.07 3.22 14.51
N VAL A 283 -6.85 3.73 14.72
CA VAL A 283 -5.74 3.07 15.39
C VAL A 283 -5.53 3.67 16.81
N ALA A 284 -6.37 4.63 17.21
CA ALA A 284 -6.42 5.13 18.58
C ALA A 284 -6.59 3.97 19.57
N GLY A 285 -5.86 4.05 20.70
CA GLY A 285 -5.82 3.00 21.72
C GLY A 285 -7.20 2.63 22.28
N PRO A 286 -7.28 1.55 23.08
CA PRO A 286 -8.55 1.07 23.63
C PRO A 286 -9.30 2.24 24.29
N PRO A 287 -10.62 2.35 24.11
CA PRO A 287 -11.36 3.45 24.68
C PRO A 287 -11.25 3.39 26.22
N ALA A 288 -11.25 4.56 26.88
CA ALA A 288 -11.09 4.65 28.33
C ALA A 288 -12.05 3.70 29.07
N ARG A 289 -11.61 3.12 30.20
CA ARG A 289 -12.46 2.24 31.03
C ARG A 289 -13.81 2.93 31.30
N GLY A 290 -14.91 2.32 30.84
CA GLY A 290 -16.28 2.87 30.94
C GLY A 290 -16.87 3.46 29.65
N ALA A 291 -16.12 3.52 28.56
CA ALA A 291 -16.66 3.92 27.26
C ALA A 291 -17.59 2.87 26.65
N SER A 292 -18.60 3.32 25.90
CA SER A 292 -19.52 2.47 25.15
C SER A 292 -18.78 1.55 24.17
N PRO A 293 -19.28 0.33 23.91
CA PRO A 293 -18.72 -0.57 22.89
C PRO A 293 -18.58 0.13 21.54
N LEU A 294 -17.57 -0.25 20.76
CA LEU A 294 -17.44 0.24 19.39
C LEU A 294 -18.72 -0.08 18.60
N PRO A 295 -19.15 0.80 17.68
CA PRO A 295 -20.32 0.53 16.86
C PRO A 295 -20.09 -0.76 16.05
N ALA A 296 -21.10 -1.63 16.03
CA ALA A 296 -21.03 -2.90 15.31
C ALA A 296 -20.79 -2.65 13.81
N LEU A 297 -19.66 -3.14 13.29
CA LEU A 297 -19.36 -3.13 11.87
C LEU A 297 -20.22 -4.17 11.16
N THR A 298 -20.83 -3.79 10.04
CA THR A 298 -21.67 -4.69 9.23
C THR A 298 -20.94 -5.10 7.95
N GLY A 299 -21.35 -6.23 7.36
CA GLY A 299 -20.76 -6.74 6.12
C GLY A 299 -19.24 -6.80 6.17
N LEU A 300 -18.57 -6.16 5.20
CA LEU A 300 -17.11 -6.13 5.08
C LEU A 300 -16.48 -4.80 5.53
N ASP A 301 -17.20 -3.97 6.27
CA ASP A 301 -16.69 -2.66 6.70
C ASP A 301 -15.50 -2.79 7.64
N GLY A 302 -14.41 -2.06 7.36
CA GLY A 302 -13.21 -2.14 8.19
C GLY A 302 -12.44 -3.46 8.11
N ILE A 303 -12.58 -4.18 7.00
CA ILE A 303 -11.70 -5.28 6.61
C ILE A 303 -10.64 -4.75 5.63
N SER A 304 -9.38 -5.11 5.88
CA SER A 304 -8.26 -4.86 4.96
C SER A 304 -7.56 -6.19 4.66
N LEU A 305 -7.07 -6.35 3.44
CA LEU A 305 -6.33 -7.54 3.00
C LEU A 305 -4.83 -7.22 2.92
N LEU A 306 -3.97 -8.13 3.38
CA LEU A 306 -2.54 -8.06 3.10
C LEU A 306 -2.14 -9.19 2.16
N HIS A 307 -1.65 -8.82 0.98
CA HIS A 307 -0.89 -9.76 0.16
C HIS A 307 0.38 -10.19 0.92
N CYS A 308 0.81 -11.43 0.73
CA CYS A 308 1.92 -12.02 1.50
C CYS A 308 2.48 -13.26 0.81
N THR A 309 3.80 -13.46 0.91
CA THR A 309 4.46 -14.75 0.62
C THR A 309 5.02 -15.29 1.93
N THR A 310 4.54 -16.46 2.38
CA THR A 310 4.88 -17.06 3.69
C THR A 310 6.22 -17.80 3.61
N GLU A 311 7.30 -17.06 3.44
CA GLU A 311 8.69 -17.55 3.46
C GLU A 311 9.58 -16.47 4.08
N TYR A 312 10.63 -16.87 4.82
CA TYR A 312 11.39 -15.95 5.67
C TYR A 312 12.90 -16.17 5.52
N PRO A 313 13.61 -15.43 4.65
CA PRO A 313 13.10 -14.35 3.81
C PRO A 313 12.42 -14.87 2.53
N ALA A 314 11.38 -14.17 2.07
CA ALA A 314 10.74 -14.47 0.81
C ALA A 314 11.63 -14.07 -0.38
N PRO A 315 11.86 -14.96 -1.37
CA PRO A 315 12.59 -14.60 -2.58
C PRO A 315 11.87 -13.51 -3.38
N PHE A 316 12.60 -12.52 -3.91
CA PHE A 316 11.99 -11.40 -4.63
C PHE A 316 11.12 -11.83 -5.82
N ALA A 317 11.51 -12.90 -6.52
CA ALA A 317 10.77 -13.45 -7.66
C ALA A 317 9.41 -14.05 -7.26
N GLU A 318 9.23 -14.43 -6.00
CA GLU A 318 8.03 -15.12 -5.49
C GLU A 318 7.07 -14.19 -4.75
N VAL A 319 7.41 -12.89 -4.64
CA VAL A 319 6.53 -11.91 -3.98
C VAL A 319 5.24 -11.70 -4.74
N ASN A 320 5.28 -11.65 -6.08
CA ASN A 320 4.10 -11.39 -6.92
C ASN A 320 3.27 -10.15 -6.50
N LEU A 321 3.88 -8.96 -6.45
CA LEU A 321 3.17 -7.71 -6.09
C LEU A 321 1.93 -7.40 -6.94
N ARG A 322 1.81 -7.99 -8.14
CA ARG A 322 0.62 -7.83 -8.99
C ARG A 322 -0.63 -8.46 -8.37
N ALA A 323 -0.49 -9.46 -7.49
CA ALA A 323 -1.60 -10.06 -6.76
C ALA A 323 -2.38 -9.04 -5.92
N MET A 324 -1.73 -7.97 -5.45
CA MET A 324 -2.42 -6.89 -4.74
C MET A 324 -3.49 -6.22 -5.61
N ASP A 325 -3.23 -6.06 -6.92
CA ASP A 325 -4.19 -5.48 -7.84
C ASP A 325 -5.38 -6.43 -8.05
N THR A 326 -5.10 -7.73 -8.16
CA THR A 326 -6.12 -8.76 -8.24
C THR A 326 -7.00 -8.79 -6.99
N LEU A 327 -6.42 -8.78 -5.79
CA LEU A 327 -7.18 -8.71 -4.53
C LEU A 327 -8.06 -7.46 -4.47
N ARG A 328 -7.51 -6.31 -4.88
CA ARG A 328 -8.25 -5.04 -4.88
C ARG A 328 -9.41 -5.07 -5.87
N ALA A 329 -9.18 -5.59 -7.07
CA ALA A 329 -10.20 -5.69 -8.11
C ALA A 329 -11.29 -6.70 -7.75
N ALA A 330 -10.92 -7.85 -7.19
CA ALA A 330 -11.87 -8.92 -6.82
C ALA A 330 -12.76 -8.52 -5.64
N PHE A 331 -12.20 -7.88 -4.61
CA PHE A 331 -12.88 -7.67 -3.33
C PHE A 331 -13.27 -6.22 -3.05
N GLY A 332 -12.72 -5.26 -3.80
CA GLY A 332 -12.94 -3.82 -3.58
C GLY A 332 -12.51 -3.35 -2.19
N LEU A 333 -11.63 -4.09 -1.50
CA LEU A 333 -11.15 -3.79 -0.15
C LEU A 333 -9.82 -3.02 -0.20
N GLU A 334 -9.46 -2.40 0.92
CA GLU A 334 -8.11 -1.87 1.11
C GLU A 334 -7.11 -3.03 1.08
N VAL A 335 -6.07 -2.88 0.25
CA VAL A 335 -5.02 -3.90 0.10
C VAL A 335 -3.68 -3.31 0.54
N GLY A 336 -2.93 -4.09 1.32
CA GLY A 336 -1.56 -3.81 1.72
C GLY A 336 -0.64 -4.99 1.44
N LEU A 337 0.56 -4.94 2.01
CA LEU A 337 1.56 -6.01 1.92
C LEU A 337 2.06 -6.37 3.33
N SER A 338 2.07 -7.67 3.64
CA SER A 338 2.88 -8.25 4.70
C SER A 338 4.15 -8.79 4.05
N ASP A 339 5.27 -8.11 4.31
CA ASP A 339 6.51 -8.29 3.57
C ASP A 339 7.53 -9.10 4.37
N HIS A 340 8.02 -10.19 3.79
CA HIS A 340 9.05 -11.04 4.39
C HIS A 340 10.35 -11.05 3.57
N THR A 341 10.47 -10.16 2.58
CA THR A 341 11.70 -10.05 1.79
C THR A 341 12.84 -9.41 2.56
N GLU A 342 14.07 -9.58 2.09
CA GLU A 342 15.21 -8.84 2.64
C GLU A 342 15.16 -7.35 2.26
N GLY A 343 15.52 -6.48 3.21
CA GLY A 343 15.54 -5.03 3.00
C GLY A 343 14.15 -4.41 2.86
N ILE A 344 14.08 -3.25 2.20
CA ILE A 344 12.87 -2.41 2.15
C ILE A 344 12.31 -2.18 0.74
N ALA A 345 13.03 -2.61 -0.30
CA ALA A 345 12.72 -2.25 -1.68
C ALA A 345 11.30 -2.68 -2.10
N ILE A 346 10.90 -3.90 -1.70
CA ILE A 346 9.60 -4.47 -2.04
C ILE A 346 8.46 -3.75 -1.32
N SER A 347 8.63 -3.42 -0.03
CA SER A 347 7.68 -2.59 0.70
C SER A 347 7.46 -1.23 0.03
N LEU A 348 8.51 -0.55 -0.42
CA LEU A 348 8.40 0.73 -1.13
C LEU A 348 7.71 0.58 -2.49
N ALA A 349 8.04 -0.48 -3.24
CA ALA A 349 7.39 -0.80 -4.50
C ALA A 349 5.89 -1.10 -4.31
N ALA A 350 5.51 -1.77 -3.22
CA ALA A 350 4.12 -2.04 -2.88
C ALA A 350 3.35 -0.74 -2.61
N VAL A 351 3.94 0.22 -1.89
CA VAL A 351 3.34 1.56 -1.69
C VAL A 351 3.16 2.27 -3.04
N ALA A 352 4.17 2.27 -3.90
CA ALA A 352 4.04 2.85 -5.24
C ALA A 352 2.94 2.16 -6.09
N ARG A 353 2.61 0.90 -5.78
CA ARG A 353 1.53 0.11 -6.38
C ARG A 353 0.18 0.24 -5.65
N GLY A 354 0.07 1.18 -4.70
CA GLY A 354 -1.17 1.46 -3.98
C GLY A 354 -1.44 0.52 -2.81
N ALA A 355 -0.40 -0.01 -2.15
CA ALA A 355 -0.55 -0.56 -0.81
C ALA A 355 -1.06 0.53 0.14
N THR A 356 -1.96 0.16 1.06
CA THR A 356 -2.49 1.05 2.11
C THR A 356 -1.89 0.74 3.49
N ILE A 357 -1.35 -0.46 3.65
CA ILE A 357 -0.72 -0.99 4.86
C ILE A 357 0.56 -1.71 4.45
N ILE A 358 1.65 -1.48 5.18
CA ILE A 358 2.89 -2.24 5.10
C ILE A 358 3.17 -2.86 6.47
N GLU A 359 3.25 -4.18 6.52
CA GLU A 359 3.70 -4.95 7.68
C GLU A 359 5.07 -5.55 7.40
N LYS A 360 6.02 -5.36 8.32
CA LYS A 360 7.40 -5.83 8.19
C LYS A 360 7.92 -6.31 9.53
N HIS A 361 8.51 -7.50 9.55
CA HIS A 361 9.16 -8.02 10.76
C HIS A 361 10.29 -7.10 11.22
N PHE A 362 10.38 -6.91 12.53
CA PHE A 362 11.28 -5.97 13.19
C PHE A 362 11.89 -6.62 14.43
N THR A 363 13.17 -6.32 14.69
CA THR A 363 13.93 -6.77 15.84
C THR A 363 14.89 -5.70 16.36
N LEU A 364 15.39 -5.87 17.58
CA LEU A 364 16.45 -5.03 18.14
C LEU A 364 17.81 -5.32 17.50
N ASP A 365 18.06 -6.61 17.23
CA ASP A 365 19.30 -7.11 16.64
C ASP A 365 19.03 -8.39 15.84
N ARG A 366 19.49 -8.39 14.58
CA ARG A 366 19.32 -9.49 13.61
C ARG A 366 20.18 -10.71 13.92
N THR A 367 21.18 -10.58 14.78
CA THR A 367 22.11 -11.65 15.17
C THR A 367 21.63 -12.46 16.37
N LEU A 368 20.59 -11.98 17.08
CA LEU A 368 19.99 -12.69 18.20
C LEU A 368 19.38 -14.04 17.76
N PRO A 369 19.42 -15.06 18.64
CA PRO A 369 18.78 -16.33 18.35
C PRO A 369 17.26 -16.18 18.32
N GLY A 370 16.61 -16.99 17.49
CA GLY A 370 15.16 -17.04 17.39
C GLY A 370 14.71 -17.29 15.94
N PRO A 371 13.40 -17.55 15.72
CA PRO A 371 12.90 -17.95 14.42
C PRO A 371 12.98 -16.82 13.38
N ASP A 372 12.76 -15.57 13.79
CA ASP A 372 12.46 -14.47 12.86
C ASP A 372 13.50 -13.33 12.88
N HIS A 373 14.41 -13.28 13.86
CA HIS A 373 15.41 -12.21 14.01
C HIS A 373 16.20 -11.93 12.73
N GLN A 374 16.73 -12.98 12.10
CA GLN A 374 17.57 -12.86 10.90
C GLN A 374 16.82 -12.27 9.70
N ALA A 375 15.51 -12.55 9.58
CA ALA A 375 14.68 -12.06 8.48
C ALA A 375 14.08 -10.66 8.77
N SER A 376 14.21 -10.17 10.00
CA SER A 376 13.61 -8.91 10.47
C SER A 376 14.47 -7.69 10.15
N LEU A 377 13.87 -6.50 10.01
CA LEU A 377 14.63 -5.25 10.03
C LEU A 377 15.15 -4.95 11.45
N ASP A 378 16.31 -4.31 11.55
CA ASP A 378 16.79 -3.68 12.78
C ASP A 378 16.21 -2.26 12.93
N PRO A 379 16.51 -1.51 14.02
CA PRO A 379 15.93 -0.17 14.23
C PRO A 379 16.28 0.84 13.13
N ALA A 380 17.48 0.75 12.57
CA ALA A 380 17.90 1.61 11.47
C ALA A 380 17.13 1.27 10.18
N GLY A 381 16.97 -0.02 9.88
CA GLY A 381 16.18 -0.52 8.76
C GLY A 381 14.71 -0.14 8.86
N LEU A 382 14.10 -0.27 10.03
CA LEU A 382 12.71 0.16 10.25
C LEU A 382 12.55 1.68 10.06
N ARG A 383 13.48 2.48 10.59
CA ARG A 383 13.49 3.94 10.36
C ARG A 383 13.61 4.26 8.88
N ALA A 384 14.51 3.59 8.16
CA ALA A 384 14.68 3.76 6.72
C ALA A 384 13.42 3.38 5.94
N LEU A 385 12.73 2.29 6.33
CA LEU A 385 11.45 1.90 5.76
C LEU A 385 10.40 3.00 5.94
N VAL A 386 10.20 3.48 7.18
CA VAL A 386 9.22 4.53 7.48
C VAL A 386 9.52 5.79 6.67
N MET A 387 10.77 6.27 6.69
CA MET A 387 11.18 7.45 5.92
C MET A 387 10.96 7.28 4.42
N GLY A 388 11.33 6.11 3.87
CA GLY A 388 11.12 5.78 2.47
C GLY A 388 9.64 5.78 2.09
N ILE A 389 8.77 5.21 2.92
CA ILE A 389 7.32 5.24 2.71
C ILE A 389 6.81 6.70 2.69
N ARG A 390 7.25 7.55 3.62
CA ARG A 390 6.85 8.98 3.63
C ARG A 390 7.35 9.74 2.41
N ALA A 391 8.54 9.42 1.90
CA ALA A 391 9.04 10.00 0.66
C ALA A 391 8.21 9.57 -0.55
N VAL A 392 7.83 8.28 -0.64
CA VAL A 392 6.97 7.78 -1.73
C VAL A 392 5.58 8.41 -1.66
N GLU A 393 4.99 8.54 -0.47
CA GLU A 393 3.70 9.24 -0.28
C GLU A 393 3.71 10.65 -0.85
N ALA A 394 4.77 11.41 -0.56
CA ALA A 394 4.95 12.76 -1.08
C ALA A 394 5.18 12.76 -2.61
N ALA A 395 5.92 11.79 -3.13
CA ALA A 395 6.27 11.68 -4.54
C ALA A 395 5.10 11.23 -5.45
N LEU A 396 4.15 10.44 -4.93
CA LEU A 396 3.02 9.92 -5.72
C LEU A 396 2.13 11.03 -6.29
N GLY A 397 2.02 12.17 -5.59
CA GLY A 397 1.38 13.38 -6.12
C GLY A 397 -0.05 13.17 -6.64
N SER A 398 -0.34 13.69 -7.83
CA SER A 398 -1.64 13.59 -8.50
C SER A 398 -1.50 12.97 -9.90
N SER A 399 -2.59 12.42 -10.43
CA SER A 399 -2.61 11.87 -11.80
C SER A 399 -2.51 12.93 -12.90
N ALA A 400 -2.57 14.22 -12.58
CA ALA A 400 -2.46 15.29 -13.58
C ALA A 400 -1.02 15.46 -14.04
N LYS A 401 -0.76 15.29 -15.35
CA LYS A 401 0.53 15.66 -15.96
C LYS A 401 0.55 17.14 -16.27
N ILE A 402 1.00 17.92 -15.30
CA ILE A 402 1.28 19.35 -15.44
C ILE A 402 2.72 19.64 -14.96
N PRO A 403 3.35 20.73 -15.42
CA PRO A 403 4.61 21.19 -14.83
C PRO A 403 4.42 21.48 -13.34
N SER A 404 5.41 21.11 -12.54
CA SER A 404 5.49 21.53 -11.14
C SER A 404 5.82 23.01 -11.03
N GLU A 405 5.53 23.62 -9.88
CA GLU A 405 5.89 25.02 -9.60
C GLU A 405 7.40 25.29 -9.77
N ALA A 406 8.22 24.30 -9.42
CA ALA A 406 9.67 24.33 -9.60
C ALA A 406 10.07 24.38 -11.09
N GLU A 407 9.25 23.84 -12.00
CA GLU A 407 9.53 23.83 -13.44
C GLU A 407 9.00 25.07 -14.16
N ILE A 408 7.93 25.71 -13.67
CA ILE A 408 7.24 26.82 -14.37
C ILE A 408 8.21 27.95 -14.71
N HIS A 409 9.05 28.36 -13.76
CA HIS A 409 10.03 29.44 -13.96
C HIS A 409 11.09 29.07 -15.00
N ASN A 410 11.46 27.78 -15.06
CA ASN A 410 12.41 27.28 -16.04
C ASN A 410 11.82 27.23 -17.45
N MET A 411 10.49 27.23 -17.61
CA MET A 411 9.85 27.20 -18.92
C MET A 411 10.21 28.43 -19.77
N ALA A 412 10.23 29.62 -19.17
CA ALA A 412 10.56 30.85 -19.89
C ALA A 412 11.98 30.82 -20.46
N VAL A 413 12.92 30.16 -19.78
CA VAL A 413 14.33 30.08 -20.21
C VAL A 413 14.59 28.88 -21.12
N ALA A 414 14.07 27.70 -20.75
CA ALA A 414 14.43 26.44 -21.36
C ALA A 414 13.54 26.06 -22.57
N ARG A 415 12.30 26.55 -22.64
CA ARG A 415 11.45 26.36 -23.82
C ARG A 415 11.92 27.28 -24.94
N LYS A 416 11.48 26.95 -26.15
CA LYS A 416 11.76 27.72 -27.36
C LYS A 416 10.55 28.54 -27.75
N SER A 417 10.80 29.56 -28.55
CA SER A 417 9.82 30.36 -29.26
C SER A 417 10.16 30.40 -30.74
N LEU A 418 9.18 30.76 -31.57
CA LEU A 418 9.40 31.03 -32.98
C LEU A 418 10.30 32.25 -33.15
N VAL A 419 11.32 32.11 -33.99
CA VAL A 419 12.29 33.15 -34.32
C VAL A 419 12.50 33.22 -35.82
N ALA A 420 12.91 34.39 -36.30
CA ALA A 420 13.43 34.55 -37.65
C ALA A 420 14.85 33.97 -37.73
N LEU A 421 15.09 32.97 -38.58
CA LEU A 421 16.42 32.36 -38.78
C LEU A 421 17.37 33.26 -39.57
N ARG A 422 16.81 34.21 -40.30
CA ARG A 422 17.46 35.25 -41.10
C ARG A 422 16.51 36.44 -41.20
N PRO A 423 16.97 37.63 -41.62
CA PRO A 423 16.08 38.77 -41.76
C PRO A 423 14.85 38.46 -42.63
N ILE A 424 13.66 38.89 -42.19
CA ILE A 424 12.37 38.72 -42.90
C ILE A 424 11.77 40.11 -43.08
N ALA A 425 11.55 40.53 -44.33
CA ALA A 425 10.93 41.81 -44.63
C ALA A 425 9.41 41.80 -44.35
N LYS A 426 8.86 42.97 -44.00
CA LYS A 426 7.42 43.19 -43.89
C LYS A 426 6.70 42.71 -45.15
N GLY A 427 5.63 41.96 -44.96
CA GLY A 427 4.83 41.39 -46.05
C GLY A 427 5.42 40.11 -46.67
N ALA A 428 6.67 39.73 -46.37
CA ALA A 428 7.24 38.48 -46.86
C ALA A 428 6.61 37.27 -46.15
N PRO A 429 6.43 36.13 -46.84
CA PRO A 429 5.89 34.93 -46.22
C PRO A 429 6.89 34.30 -45.25
N TYR A 430 6.41 33.76 -44.13
CA TYR A 430 7.18 32.81 -43.34
C TYR A 430 7.30 31.48 -44.11
N THR A 431 8.51 30.93 -44.15
CA THR A 431 8.87 29.73 -44.89
C THR A 431 9.73 28.82 -44.03
N PRO A 432 9.87 27.53 -44.37
CA PRO A 432 10.77 26.64 -43.63
C PRO A 432 12.24 27.08 -43.60
N ALA A 433 12.64 27.93 -44.54
CA ALA A 433 14.01 28.42 -44.63
C ALA A 433 14.23 29.75 -43.90
N ASN A 434 13.20 30.42 -43.38
CA ASN A 434 13.36 31.69 -42.64
C ASN A 434 12.71 31.68 -41.25
N LEU A 435 11.83 30.74 -40.92
CA LEU A 435 11.20 30.59 -39.62
C LEU A 435 11.78 29.37 -38.90
N GLY A 436 12.07 29.47 -37.61
CA GLY A 436 12.55 28.35 -36.81
C GLY A 436 12.26 28.52 -35.33
N ALA A 437 12.83 27.65 -34.50
CA ALA A 437 12.61 27.65 -33.05
C ALA A 437 13.94 27.72 -32.28
N LYS A 438 14.09 28.78 -31.48
CA LYS A 438 15.24 28.99 -30.57
C LYS A 438 14.72 29.42 -29.19
N ARG A 439 15.57 29.34 -28.17
CA ARG A 439 15.27 29.88 -26.82
C ARG A 439 15.37 31.42 -26.85
N PRO A 440 14.73 32.17 -25.95
CA PRO A 440 13.89 31.73 -24.82
C PRO A 440 12.46 31.31 -25.23
N GLY A 441 11.66 30.86 -24.26
CA GLY A 441 10.27 30.41 -24.42
C GLY A 441 9.24 31.50 -24.11
N THR A 442 9.62 32.77 -24.27
CA THR A 442 8.83 33.95 -23.89
C THR A 442 8.04 34.56 -25.06
N GLY A 443 8.30 34.12 -26.29
CA GLY A 443 7.53 34.48 -27.49
C GLY A 443 6.58 33.36 -27.95
N VAL A 444 6.10 33.44 -29.19
CA VAL A 444 5.14 32.48 -29.76
C VAL A 444 5.66 31.04 -29.68
N SER A 445 4.84 30.14 -29.17
CA SER A 445 5.19 28.71 -29.04
C SER A 445 5.47 28.08 -30.41
N PRO A 446 6.56 27.31 -30.57
CA PRO A 446 6.85 26.57 -31.80
C PRO A 446 5.80 25.53 -32.18
N LEU A 447 4.88 25.18 -31.26
CA LEU A 447 3.71 24.37 -31.60
C LEU A 447 2.85 25.01 -32.71
N ARG A 448 2.92 26.34 -32.85
CA ARG A 448 2.20 27.12 -33.87
C ARG A 448 2.98 27.29 -35.17
N TYR A 449 4.14 26.66 -35.32
CA TYR A 449 5.01 26.82 -36.49
C TYR A 449 4.28 26.69 -37.83
N TYR A 450 3.42 25.67 -37.97
CA TYR A 450 2.69 25.42 -39.21
C TYR A 450 1.55 26.43 -39.47
N GLU A 451 1.03 27.09 -38.43
CA GLU A 451 0.04 28.18 -38.60
C GLU A 451 0.68 29.43 -39.22
N PHE A 452 2.00 29.59 -39.00
CA PHE A 452 2.76 30.72 -39.53
C PHE A 452 3.21 30.52 -40.97
N LEU A 453 3.47 29.30 -41.42
CA LEU A 453 3.94 29.05 -42.79
C LEU A 453 2.97 29.63 -43.83
N GLY A 454 3.50 30.40 -44.77
CA GLY A 454 2.72 31.11 -45.80
C GLY A 454 2.05 32.41 -45.31
N ARG A 455 1.92 32.65 -44.00
CA ARG A 455 1.50 33.95 -43.45
C ARG A 455 2.58 34.99 -43.69
N ARG A 456 2.17 36.26 -43.78
CA ARG A 456 3.06 37.39 -44.07
C ARG A 456 3.50 38.08 -42.79
N ALA A 457 4.78 38.45 -42.70
CA ALA A 457 5.33 39.17 -41.55
C ALA A 457 4.69 40.57 -41.43
N PRO A 458 4.19 40.99 -40.25
CA PRO A 458 3.51 42.27 -40.09
C PRO A 458 4.48 43.47 -40.09
N ARG A 459 5.77 43.20 -39.86
CA ARG A 459 6.89 44.16 -39.87
C ARG A 459 8.18 43.45 -40.25
N ASP A 460 9.24 44.23 -40.44
CA ASP A 460 10.59 43.67 -40.59
C ASP A 460 11.02 42.97 -39.29
N LEU A 461 11.68 41.82 -39.43
CA LEU A 461 12.26 41.02 -38.35
C LEU A 461 13.74 40.80 -38.63
N ALA A 462 14.59 41.05 -37.64
CA ALA A 462 16.01 40.72 -37.70
C ALA A 462 16.24 39.22 -37.48
N ALA A 463 17.43 38.72 -37.83
CA ALA A 463 17.81 37.36 -37.46
C ALA A 463 17.80 37.21 -35.92
N ASP A 464 17.37 36.04 -35.45
CA ASP A 464 17.19 35.67 -34.04
C ASP A 464 16.13 36.47 -33.28
N GLU A 465 15.41 37.35 -33.96
CA GLU A 465 14.29 38.06 -33.36
C GLU A 465 13.09 37.14 -33.14
N LEU A 466 12.44 37.28 -31.98
CA LEU A 466 11.19 36.58 -31.67
C LEU A 466 10.08 37.05 -32.62
N VAL A 467 9.36 36.07 -33.15
CA VAL A 467 8.24 36.34 -34.06
C VAL A 467 7.03 36.84 -33.23
N PRO A 468 6.38 37.96 -33.63
CA PRO A 468 5.17 38.43 -32.98
C PRO A 468 4.00 37.48 -33.23
N ASP A 469 2.99 37.51 -32.37
CA ASP A 469 1.80 36.70 -32.57
C ASP A 469 1.05 37.10 -33.86
N LEU A 470 0.32 36.15 -34.45
CA LEU A 470 -0.61 36.43 -35.53
C LEU A 470 -1.76 37.29 -34.96
N PRO A 471 -2.21 38.32 -35.70
CA PRO A 471 -3.35 39.14 -35.30
C PRO A 471 -4.67 38.37 -35.27
#